data_AF-A0A1I9G812-F1
#
_entry.id   AF-A0A1I9G812-F1
#
_cell.length_a   1.000
_cell.length_b   1.000
_cell.length_c   1.000
_cell.angle_alpha   90.00
_cell.angle_beta   90.00
_cell.angle_gamma   90.00
#
_symmetry.space_group_name_H-M   'P 1'
#
loop_
_entity.id
_entity.type
_entity.pdbx_description
1 polymer ?
#
loop_
_entity_poly.entity_id
_entity_poly.type
_entity_poly.pdbx_seq_one_letter_code
_entity_poly.pdbx_strand_id
1 'polypeptide(L)'
;SSFHFRGYVLQHAYPRLDIHVSTGINHLLKSPFCVHPKTGLIAVPINPNQISNMDISKLPRIDTLLHEILKLDHNGETKEDQRNFEIKHCSLRPFVETFEEFVNNLICGNNSICNQ
;
A
#
# COMPACT_ATOMS: atom_id res chain seq x y z
N SER A 1 -30.23 9.87 28.20
CA SER A 1 -28.87 10.44 28.15
C SER A 1 -27.93 9.64 27.24
N SER A 2 -27.72 8.32 27.44
CA SER A 2 -26.78 7.48 26.65
C SER A 2 -26.99 7.43 25.11
N PHE A 3 -28.25 7.43 24.63
CA PHE A 3 -28.53 7.35 23.18
C PHE A 3 -28.01 8.57 22.39
N HIS A 4 -28.16 9.78 22.94
CA HIS A 4 -27.71 11.02 22.29
C HIS A 4 -26.18 11.05 22.17
N PHE A 5 -25.48 10.58 23.21
CA PHE A 5 -24.02 10.48 23.17
C PHE A 5 -23.54 9.47 22.12
N ARG A 6 -24.19 8.30 22.01
CA ARG A 6 -23.89 7.32 20.95
C ARG A 6 -24.11 7.90 19.56
N GLY A 7 -25.21 8.63 19.35
CA GLY A 7 -25.48 9.32 18.08
C GLY A 7 -24.39 10.34 17.74
N TYR A 8 -23.97 11.14 18.72
CA TYR A 8 -22.86 12.08 18.56
C TYR A 8 -21.55 11.38 18.16
N VAL A 9 -21.19 10.29 18.84
CA VAL A 9 -19.97 9.51 18.51
C VAL A 9 -20.04 8.96 17.10
N LEU A 10 -21.15 8.33 16.70
CA LEU A 10 -21.30 7.78 15.35
C LEU A 10 -21.20 8.86 14.28
N GLN A 11 -21.85 10.00 14.48
CA GLN A 11 -21.82 11.10 13.50
C GLN A 11 -20.41 11.66 13.25
N HIS A 12 -19.53 11.61 14.26
CA HIS A 12 -18.19 12.22 14.19
C HIS A 12 -17.05 11.21 13.97
N ALA A 13 -17.19 9.97 14.44
CA ALA A 13 -16.12 8.97 14.40
C ALA A 13 -16.39 7.82 13.41
N TYR A 14 -17.63 7.60 12.97
CA TYR A 14 -17.91 6.54 12.01
C TYR A 14 -17.42 6.93 10.60
N PRO A 15 -16.73 6.03 9.87
CA PRO A 15 -16.22 6.33 8.54
C PRO A 15 -17.36 6.62 7.56
N ARG A 16 -17.24 7.71 6.81
CA ARG A 16 -18.17 8.03 5.72
C ARG A 16 -17.75 7.27 4.48
N LEU A 17 -18.54 6.27 4.08
CA LEU A 17 -18.26 5.45 2.91
C LEU A 17 -18.78 6.13 1.65
N ASP A 18 -17.96 6.16 0.60
CA ASP A 18 -18.42 6.54 -0.73
C ASP A 18 -19.16 5.34 -1.36
N ILE A 19 -20.48 5.40 -1.42
CA ILE A 19 -21.30 4.26 -1.84
C ILE A 19 -21.04 3.88 -3.31
N HIS A 20 -20.75 4.86 -4.18
CA HIS A 20 -20.63 4.61 -5.61
C HIS A 20 -19.38 3.80 -5.97
N VAL A 21 -18.35 3.81 -5.12
CA VAL A 21 -17.14 3.01 -5.35
C VAL A 21 -17.35 1.52 -5.05
N SER A 22 -18.40 1.16 -4.31
CA SER A 22 -18.66 -0.22 -3.86
C SER A 22 -19.88 -0.87 -4.53
N THR A 23 -20.80 -0.11 -5.11
CA THR A 23 -22.04 -0.66 -5.70
C THR A 23 -21.93 -1.05 -7.17
N GLY A 24 -21.03 -0.42 -7.94
CA GLY A 24 -20.87 -0.66 -9.36
C GLY A 24 -19.73 -1.61 -9.68
N ILE A 25 -19.99 -2.67 -10.45
CA ILE A 25 -18.95 -3.64 -10.87
C ILE A 25 -17.90 -3.06 -11.83
N ASN A 26 -18.23 -1.95 -12.50
CA ASN A 26 -17.37 -1.32 -13.52
C ASN A 26 -16.66 -0.06 -12.98
N HIS A 27 -16.64 0.15 -11.67
CA HIS A 27 -15.99 1.30 -11.07
C HIS A 27 -14.46 1.17 -11.18
N LEU A 28 -13.79 2.19 -11.72
CA LEU A 28 -12.34 2.20 -11.85
C LEU A 28 -11.71 2.76 -10.57
N LEU A 29 -10.90 1.94 -9.92
CA LEU A 29 -10.09 2.33 -8.76
C LEU A 29 -8.63 2.53 -9.14
N LYS A 30 -7.93 3.32 -8.32
CA LYS A 30 -6.49 3.53 -8.45
C LYS A 30 -5.75 2.21 -8.23
N SER A 31 -4.83 1.86 -9.13
CA SER A 31 -3.95 0.71 -8.95
C SER A 31 -2.98 0.92 -7.78
N PRO A 32 -2.60 -0.14 -7.04
CA PRO A 32 -1.50 -0.11 -6.09
C PRO A 32 -0.21 0.44 -6.74
N PHE A 33 0.62 1.09 -5.93
CA PHE A 33 1.90 1.70 -6.30
C PHE A 33 1.84 2.84 -7.34
N CYS A 34 0.64 3.28 -7.74
CA CYS A 34 0.50 4.45 -8.61
C CYS A 34 0.94 5.75 -7.91
N VAL A 35 1.70 6.57 -8.62
CA VAL A 35 2.11 7.92 -8.20
C VAL A 35 0.89 8.83 -8.19
N HIS A 36 0.65 9.55 -7.09
CA HIS A 36 -0.38 10.59 -7.05
C HIS A 36 0.16 11.88 -7.73
N PRO A 37 -0.50 12.39 -8.79
CA PRO A 37 0.09 13.39 -9.67
C PRO A 37 0.39 14.73 -8.98
N LYS A 38 -0.41 15.12 -7.97
CA LYS A 38 -0.22 16.41 -7.28
C LYS A 38 0.80 16.36 -6.14
N THR A 39 0.94 15.21 -5.46
CA THR A 39 1.77 15.10 -4.25
C THR A 39 3.08 14.36 -4.50
N GLY A 40 3.15 13.59 -5.59
CA GLY A 40 4.25 12.66 -5.86
C GLY A 40 4.28 11.44 -4.95
N LEU A 41 3.32 11.30 -4.02
CA LEU A 41 3.24 10.16 -3.10
C LEU A 41 2.86 8.88 -3.84
N ILE A 42 3.48 7.78 -3.44
CA ILE A 42 3.17 6.44 -3.95
C ILE A 42 1.95 5.87 -3.19
N ALA A 43 1.00 5.27 -3.91
CA ALA A 43 -0.11 4.53 -3.29
C ALA A 43 0.38 3.19 -2.74
N VAL A 44 0.96 3.20 -1.55
CA VAL A 44 1.50 2.00 -0.91
C VAL A 44 0.44 1.19 -0.16
N PRO A 45 0.55 -0.14 -0.14
CA PRO A 45 -0.26 -0.99 0.74
C PRO A 45 -0.01 -0.67 2.21
N ILE A 46 -1.05 -0.83 3.04
CA ILE A 46 -1.01 -0.51 4.47
C ILE A 46 -1.26 -1.79 5.25
N ASN A 47 -0.38 -2.12 6.19
CA ASN A 47 -0.61 -3.20 7.13
C ASN A 47 -1.57 -2.72 8.25
N PRO A 48 -2.75 -3.34 8.41
CA PRO A 48 -3.72 -2.91 9.42
C PRO A 48 -3.17 -3.02 10.86
N ASN A 49 -2.24 -3.93 11.12
CA ASN A 49 -1.64 -4.13 12.43
C ASN A 49 -0.64 -3.01 12.81
N GLN A 50 -0.19 -2.21 11.84
CA GLN A 50 0.82 -1.17 12.04
C GLN A 50 0.27 0.25 11.80
N ILE A 51 -1.03 0.38 11.52
CA ILE A 51 -1.64 1.65 11.10
C ILE A 51 -1.49 2.77 12.15
N SER A 52 -1.55 2.42 13.44
CA SER A 52 -1.39 3.37 14.55
C SER A 52 -0.01 4.03 14.60
N ASN A 53 1.02 3.39 14.02
CA ASN A 53 2.40 3.86 14.04
C ASN A 53 2.80 4.53 12.71
N MET A 54 1.93 4.54 11.71
CA MET A 54 2.26 5.11 10.41
C MET A 54 2.16 6.63 10.42
N ASP A 55 3.21 7.26 9.89
CA ASP A 55 3.27 8.70 9.66
C ASP A 55 3.06 8.99 8.17
N ILE A 56 1.94 9.64 7.84
CA ILE A 56 1.55 9.98 6.46
C ILE A 56 2.61 10.87 5.79
N SER A 57 3.32 11.70 6.57
CA SER A 57 4.34 12.61 6.05
C SER A 57 5.62 11.90 5.59
N LYS A 58 5.83 10.66 6.06
CA LYS A 58 7.00 9.82 5.74
C LYS A 58 6.74 8.80 4.64
N LEU A 59 5.55 8.82 4.04
CA LEU A 59 5.25 7.93 2.92
C LEU A 59 6.14 8.24 1.72
N PRO A 60 6.54 7.21 0.94
CA PRO A 60 7.50 7.37 -0.13
C PRO A 60 6.96 8.28 -1.24
N ARG A 61 7.82 9.19 -1.71
CA ARG A 61 7.58 10.08 -2.86
C ARG A 61 8.47 9.68 -4.02
N ILE A 62 7.96 9.87 -5.24
CA ILE A 62 8.66 9.50 -6.47
C ILE A 62 10.02 10.19 -6.64
N ASP A 63 10.12 11.47 -6.26
CA ASP A 63 11.38 12.21 -6.32
C ASP A 63 12.42 11.68 -5.34
N THR A 64 12.01 11.34 -4.11
CA THR A 64 12.89 10.72 -3.12
C THR A 64 13.40 9.37 -3.61
N LEU A 65 12.50 8.51 -4.12
CA LEU A 65 12.87 7.18 -4.63
C LEU A 65 13.85 7.27 -5.81
N LEU A 66 13.63 8.23 -6.73
CA LEU A 66 14.56 8.46 -7.84
C LEU A 66 15.95 8.86 -7.33
N HIS A 67 16.03 9.75 -6.33
CA HIS A 67 17.30 10.12 -5.71
C HIS A 67 17.98 8.98 -4.95
N GLU A 68 17.21 8.08 -4.33
CA GLU A 68 17.75 6.87 -3.70
C GLU A 68 18.39 5.94 -4.73
N ILE A 69 17.69 5.65 -5.83
CA ILE A 69 18.18 4.77 -6.90
C ILE A 69 19.43 5.35 -7.57
N LEU A 70 19.46 6.66 -7.84
CA LEU A 70 20.62 7.31 -8.47
C LEU A 70 21.89 7.29 -7.60
N LYS A 71 21.76 7.09 -6.28
CA LYS A 71 22.89 6.96 -5.36
C LYS A 71 23.42 5.53 -5.24
N LEU A 72 22.74 4.55 -5.82
CA LEU A 72 23.18 3.16 -5.78
C LEU A 72 24.27 2.93 -6.84
N ASP A 73 25.43 2.45 -6.41
CA ASP A 73 26.53 2.09 -7.30
C ASP A 73 26.29 0.71 -7.92
N HIS A 74 25.92 0.70 -9.21
CA HIS A 74 25.63 -0.53 -9.97
C HIS A 74 26.91 -1.13 -10.57
N ASN A 75 27.74 -1.77 -9.75
CA ASN A 75 28.92 -2.46 -10.25
C ASN A 75 28.57 -3.86 -10.79
N GLY A 76 28.12 -3.92 -12.06
CA GLY A 76 28.23 -5.13 -12.89
C GLY A 76 27.12 -6.18 -12.80
N GLU A 77 25.92 -5.84 -12.29
CA GLU A 77 24.81 -6.79 -12.16
C GLU A 77 23.97 -6.93 -13.44
N THR A 78 23.28 -8.08 -13.60
CA THR A 78 22.31 -8.28 -14.68
C THR A 78 21.06 -7.43 -14.44
N LYS A 79 20.27 -7.14 -15.50
CA LYS A 79 19.08 -6.26 -15.38
C LYS A 79 18.02 -6.72 -14.38
N GLU A 80 17.94 -8.02 -14.09
CA GLU A 80 16.94 -8.59 -13.17
C GLU A 80 17.44 -8.55 -11.72
N ASP A 81 18.71 -8.88 -11.50
CA ASP A 81 19.38 -8.70 -10.21
C ASP A 81 19.39 -7.23 -9.79
N GLN A 82 19.65 -6.33 -10.74
CA GLN A 82 19.68 -4.89 -10.53
C GLN A 82 18.33 -4.34 -10.03
N ARG A 83 17.20 -4.73 -10.64
CA ARG A 83 15.87 -4.27 -10.17
C ARG A 83 15.56 -4.76 -8.77
N ASN A 84 15.86 -6.03 -8.49
CA ASN A 84 15.68 -6.60 -7.16
C ASN A 84 16.59 -5.91 -6.13
N PHE A 85 17.81 -5.56 -6.52
CA PHE A 85 18.75 -4.81 -5.70
C PHE A 85 18.25 -3.40 -5.39
N GLU A 86 17.81 -2.65 -6.41
CA GLU A 86 17.25 -1.30 -6.28
C GLU A 86 16.03 -1.29 -5.35
N ILE A 87 15.09 -2.23 -5.54
CA ILE A 87 13.90 -2.35 -4.69
C ILE A 87 14.30 -2.65 -3.24
N LYS A 88 15.30 -3.52 -3.01
CA LYS A 88 15.78 -3.88 -1.67
C LYS A 88 16.49 -2.73 -0.94
N HIS A 89 17.01 -1.73 -1.66
CA HIS A 89 17.78 -0.63 -1.10
C HIS A 89 17.04 0.72 -1.11
N CYS A 90 15.76 0.74 -1.47
CA CYS A 90 14.94 1.94 -1.43
C CYS A 90 13.93 1.93 -0.28
N SER A 91 13.41 3.10 0.06
CA SER A 91 12.37 3.30 1.08
C SER A 91 11.02 2.67 0.73
N LEU A 92 10.84 2.20 -0.51
CA LEU A 92 9.63 1.50 -0.96
C LEU A 92 9.57 0.04 -0.49
N ARG A 93 10.73 -0.57 -0.16
CA ARG A 93 10.86 -1.98 0.23
C ARG A 93 9.80 -2.50 1.21
N PRO A 94 9.58 -1.90 2.40
CA PRO A 94 8.67 -2.46 3.40
C PRO A 94 7.22 -2.58 2.88
N PHE A 95 6.84 -1.70 1.95
CA PHE A 95 5.52 -1.71 1.32
C PHE A 95 5.40 -2.78 0.24
N VAL A 96 6.50 -3.10 -0.45
CA VAL A 96 6.58 -4.23 -1.38
C VAL A 96 6.50 -5.55 -0.62
N GLU A 97 7.27 -5.70 0.45
CA GLU A 97 7.22 -6.91 1.31
C GLU A 97 5.80 -7.14 1.87
N THR A 98 5.13 -6.07 2.32
CA THR A 98 3.72 -6.13 2.77
C THR A 98 2.79 -6.64 1.66
N PHE A 99 3.02 -6.21 0.41
CA PHE A 99 2.20 -6.64 -0.73
C PHE A 99 2.49 -8.09 -1.13
N GLU A 100 3.76 -8.48 -1.15
CA GLU A 100 4.20 -9.85 -1.43
C GLU A 100 3.59 -10.83 -0.43
N GLU A 101 3.61 -10.49 0.87
CA GLU A 101 2.95 -11.30 1.90
C GLU A 101 1.45 -11.46 1.62
N PHE A 102 0.75 -10.37 1.27
CA PHE A 102 -0.65 -10.41 0.89
C PHE A 102 -0.91 -11.33 -0.33
N VAL A 103 -0.12 -11.18 -1.40
CA VAL A 103 -0.25 -11.99 -2.62
C VAL A 103 0.07 -13.46 -2.34
N ASN A 104 1.13 -13.75 -1.59
CA ASN A 104 1.50 -15.11 -1.22
C ASN A 104 0.40 -15.79 -0.39
N ASN A 105 -0.23 -15.06 0.54
CA ASN A 105 -1.36 -15.56 1.31
C ASN A 105 -2.59 -15.87 0.43
N LEU A 106 -2.85 -15.07 -0.60
CA LEU A 106 -3.92 -15.37 -1.57
C LEU A 106 -3.62 -16.64 -2.38
N ILE A 107 -2.38 -16.78 -2.88
CA ILE A 107 -1.98 -17.94 -3.68
C ILE A 107 -2.00 -19.23 -2.82
N CYS A 108 -1.43 -19.17 -1.61
CA CYS A 108 -1.37 -20.32 -0.71
C CYS A 108 -2.73 -20.69 -0.12
N GLY A 109 -3.57 -19.70 0.24
CA GLY A 109 -4.92 -19.92 0.74
C GLY A 109 -5.83 -20.61 -0.29
N ASN A 110 -5.61 -20.36 -1.58
CA ASN A 110 -6.33 -21.02 -2.67
C ASN A 110 -5.91 -22.49 -2.86
N ASN A 111 -4.69 -22.87 -2.49
CA ASN A 111 -4.20 -24.25 -2.63
C ASN A 111 -4.68 -25.19 -1.53
N SER A 112 -5.20 -24.70 -0.40
CA SER A 112 -5.79 -25.53 0.66
C SER A 112 -7.21 -26.05 0.32
N ILE A 113 -7.82 -25.56 -0.75
CA ILE A 113 -9.17 -25.97 -1.19
C ILE A 113 -9.11 -27.13 -2.21
N CYS A 114 -7.96 -27.40 -2.83
CA CYS A 114 -7.83 -28.43 -3.88
C CYS A 114 -7.40 -29.82 -3.40
N ASN A 115 -7.24 -30.05 -2.09
CA ASN A 115 -6.84 -31.36 -1.52
C ASN A 115 -7.90 -31.96 -0.58
N GLN A 116 -9.19 -31.75 -0.86
CA GLN A 116 -10.27 -32.47 -0.19
C GLN A 116 -11.19 -33.16 -1.18
#